data_AF-A0A6J1PRC8-F1
#
_entry.id   AF-A0A6J1PRC8-F1
#
_cell.length_a   1.000
_cell.length_b   1.000
_cell.length_c   1.000
_cell.angle_alpha   90.00
_cell.angle_beta   90.00
_cell.angle_gamma   90.00
#
_symmetry.space_group_name_H-M   'P 1'
#
loop_
_entity.id
_entity.type
_entity.pdbx_description
1 polymer ?
#
loop_
_entity_poly.entity_id
_entity_poly.type
_entity_poly.pdbx_seq_one_letter_code
_entity_poly.pdbx_strand_id
1 'polypeptide(L)'
;MSSDRFFVVDSEKAARMQAKVNRNPVWYYYFSYRGAQSLSDAYSGTTVDYGVSHGDDVVYVLNTSWVDPTTTQKDRDMQKQLIDFWVLFATEGIPKIANVEWQKLNPSKKELHYLHIAGPDRINMDSNANLGEKEFWNSINFNENILKHKTRINKEEL
;
A
#
# COMPACT_ATOMS: atom_id res chain seq x y z
N MET A 1 11.44 -1.50 10.84
CA MET A 1 11.01 -2.40 11.93
C MET A 1 9.51 -2.32 12.21
N SER A 2 8.97 -1.24 12.79
CA SER A 2 7.54 -1.17 13.14
C SER A 2 6.61 -1.21 11.92
N SER A 3 6.93 -0.46 10.86
CA SER A 3 6.15 -0.45 9.61
C SER A 3 6.09 -1.84 8.97
N ASP A 4 7.22 -2.52 8.95
CA ASP A 4 7.36 -3.88 8.43
C ASP A 4 6.43 -4.84 9.15
N ARG A 5 6.56 -4.86 10.49
CA ARG A 5 5.84 -5.80 11.35
C ARG A 5 4.34 -5.55 11.36
N PHE A 6 3.90 -4.31 11.47
CA PHE A 6 2.48 -4.00 11.65
C PHE A 6 1.69 -3.89 10.35
N PHE A 7 2.36 -3.59 9.22
CA PHE A 7 1.66 -3.26 7.99
C PHE A 7 2.21 -4.00 6.77
N VAL A 8 3.50 -3.84 6.45
CA VAL A 8 4.01 -4.22 5.13
C VAL A 8 4.00 -5.73 4.91
N VAL A 9 4.50 -6.53 5.86
CA VAL A 9 4.60 -7.99 5.70
C VAL A 9 3.22 -8.62 5.53
N ASP A 10 2.28 -8.29 6.42
CA ASP A 10 0.94 -8.87 6.39
C ASP A 10 0.07 -8.30 5.26
N SER A 11 0.26 -7.03 4.85
CA SER A 11 -0.45 -6.48 3.68
C SER A 11 -0.01 -7.14 2.38
N GLU A 12 1.29 -7.38 2.17
CA GLU A 12 1.76 -8.17 1.02
C GLU A 12 1.14 -9.57 1.03
N LYS A 13 1.20 -10.26 2.18
CA LYS A 13 0.66 -11.61 2.34
C LYS A 13 -0.84 -11.66 2.04
N ALA A 14 -1.61 -10.72 2.58
CA ALA A 14 -3.04 -10.58 2.34
C ALA A 14 -3.35 -10.33 0.86
N ALA A 15 -2.62 -9.40 0.22
CA ALA A 15 -2.82 -9.07 -1.18
C ALA A 15 -2.57 -10.27 -2.10
N ARG A 16 -1.52 -11.07 -1.82
CA ARG A 16 -1.26 -12.34 -2.55
C ARG A 16 -2.35 -13.37 -2.32
N MET A 17 -2.80 -13.55 -1.08
CA MET A 17 -3.86 -14.50 -0.76
C MET A 17 -5.16 -14.13 -1.47
N GLN A 18 -5.54 -12.85 -1.45
CA GLN A 18 -6.70 -12.31 -2.15
C GLN A 18 -6.57 -12.50 -3.66
N ALA A 19 -5.42 -12.15 -4.27
CA ALA A 19 -5.20 -12.31 -5.71
C ALA A 19 -5.25 -13.78 -6.18
N LYS A 20 -4.96 -14.74 -5.29
CA LYS A 20 -5.00 -16.17 -5.60
C LYS A 20 -6.44 -16.72 -5.70
N VAL A 21 -7.37 -16.15 -4.94
CA VAL A 21 -8.71 -16.73 -4.77
C VAL A 21 -9.83 -15.84 -5.31
N ASN A 22 -9.60 -14.54 -5.42
CA ASN A 22 -10.60 -13.60 -5.94
C ASN A 22 -10.76 -13.76 -7.44
N ARG A 23 -12.01 -13.68 -7.91
CA ARG A 23 -12.32 -13.57 -9.35
C ARG A 23 -11.91 -12.21 -9.91
N ASN A 24 -12.03 -11.18 -9.09
CA ASN A 24 -11.62 -9.83 -9.44
C ASN A 24 -10.12 -9.64 -9.19
N PRO A 25 -9.43 -8.91 -10.08
CA PRO A 25 -8.03 -8.55 -9.89
C PRO A 25 -7.77 -7.78 -8.60
N VAL A 26 -6.55 -7.93 -8.07
CA VAL A 26 -6.01 -7.18 -6.95
C VAL A 26 -4.87 -6.31 -7.46
N TRP A 27 -4.75 -5.11 -6.92
CA TRP A 27 -3.66 -4.18 -7.18
C TRP A 27 -3.03 -3.75 -5.86
N TYR A 28 -1.78 -3.33 -5.92
CA TYR A 28 -1.02 -2.92 -4.75
C TYR A 28 -0.26 -1.65 -5.09
N TYR A 29 -0.33 -0.63 -4.23
CA TYR A 29 0.53 0.56 -4.33
C TYR A 29 1.41 0.68 -3.09
N TYR A 30 2.57 1.32 -3.28
CA TYR A 30 3.44 1.78 -2.22
C TYR A 30 3.55 3.30 -2.33
N PHE A 31 3.08 4.01 -1.32
CA PHE A 31 3.10 5.47 -1.29
C PHE A 31 4.32 5.95 -0.50
N SER A 32 5.15 6.79 -1.13
CA SER A 32 6.35 7.35 -0.51
C SER A 32 6.56 8.82 -0.86
N TYR A 33 5.50 9.53 -1.25
CA TYR A 33 5.54 10.98 -1.40
C TYR A 33 5.37 11.65 -0.04
N ARG A 34 6.39 12.40 0.41
CA ARG A 34 6.27 13.31 1.56
C ARG A 34 5.88 14.69 1.02
N GLY A 35 4.74 15.20 1.46
CA GLY A 35 4.30 16.55 1.15
C GLY A 35 5.02 17.62 1.95
N ALA A 36 4.62 18.88 1.78
CA ALA A 36 5.12 19.97 2.61
C ALA A 36 4.73 19.83 4.10
N GLN A 37 3.63 19.12 4.37
CA GLN A 37 3.17 18.74 5.70
C GLN A 37 2.93 17.23 5.75
N SER A 38 3.06 16.65 6.93
CA SER A 38 2.82 15.23 7.19
C SER A 38 2.06 15.04 8.49
N LEU A 39 1.32 13.93 8.62
CA LEU A 39 0.73 13.55 9.90
C LEU A 39 1.79 13.31 10.98
N SER A 40 3.05 13.02 10.61
CA SER A 40 4.17 12.98 11.55
C SER A 40 4.31 14.28 12.34
N ASP A 41 3.92 15.41 11.76
CA ASP A 41 4.09 16.71 12.38
C ASP A 41 3.10 16.86 13.55
N ALA A 42 1.86 16.40 13.35
CA ALA A 42 0.85 16.32 14.40
C ALA A 42 1.18 15.27 15.47
N TYR A 43 1.68 14.09 15.08
CA TYR A 43 2.00 13.02 16.04
C TYR A 43 3.24 13.31 16.89
N SER A 44 4.26 13.94 16.31
CA SER A 44 5.51 14.26 17.01
C SER A 44 5.48 15.62 17.70
N GLY A 45 4.61 16.54 17.28
CA GLY A 45 4.62 17.94 17.71
C GLY A 45 5.80 18.74 17.15
N THR A 46 6.47 18.24 16.10
CA THR A 46 7.64 18.88 15.47
C THR A 46 7.52 18.83 13.95
N THR A 47 8.24 19.69 13.23
CA THR A 47 8.33 19.62 11.76
C THR A 47 9.59 18.89 11.28
N VAL A 48 10.15 18.02 12.12
CA VAL A 48 11.31 17.21 11.75
C VAL A 48 10.88 16.21 10.67
N ASP A 49 11.67 16.09 9.61
CA ASP A 49 11.40 15.14 8.53
C ASP A 49 11.74 13.71 8.97
N TYR A 50 10.70 12.92 9.26
CA TYR A 50 10.78 11.49 9.57
C TYR A 50 10.45 10.59 8.36
N GLY A 51 10.32 11.17 7.16
CA GLY A 51 9.83 10.49 5.97
C GLY A 51 8.31 10.46 5.89
N VAL A 52 7.76 9.50 5.14
CA VAL A 52 6.30 9.36 4.97
C VAL A 52 5.71 8.58 6.14
N SER A 53 4.73 9.18 6.81
CA SER A 53 4.09 8.62 7.98
C SER A 53 2.84 7.81 7.64
N HIS A 54 2.35 7.03 8.60
CA HIS A 54 1.10 6.29 8.42
C HIS A 54 -0.10 7.25 8.26
N GLY A 55 -0.83 7.10 7.16
CA GLY A 55 -1.99 7.91 6.80
C GLY A 55 -1.68 9.15 5.95
N ASP A 56 -0.41 9.41 5.62
CA ASP A 56 -0.03 10.56 4.80
C ASP A 56 -0.65 10.52 3.39
N ASP A 57 -0.96 9.34 2.85
CA ASP A 57 -1.66 9.21 1.57
C ASP A 57 -3.14 9.61 1.68
N VAL A 58 -3.79 9.29 2.80
CA VAL A 58 -5.22 9.54 3.01
C VAL A 58 -5.54 11.03 3.08
N VAL A 59 -4.64 11.87 3.60
CA VAL A 59 -4.89 13.32 3.72
C VAL A 59 -5.01 14.01 2.35
N TYR A 60 -4.51 13.38 1.28
CA TYR A 60 -4.70 13.84 -0.10
C TYR A 60 -6.06 13.47 -0.70
N VAL A 61 -6.89 12.70 0.01
CA VAL A 61 -8.23 12.31 -0.46
C VAL A 61 -9.31 12.81 0.49
N LEU A 62 -9.05 12.72 1.79
CA LEU A 62 -9.98 13.12 2.84
C LEU A 62 -9.47 14.37 3.55
N ASN A 63 -10.34 15.37 3.68
CA ASN A 63 -10.03 16.59 4.41
C ASN A 63 -9.87 16.29 5.91
N THR A 64 -8.79 16.76 6.52
CA THR A 64 -8.52 16.62 7.96
C THR A 64 -8.09 17.96 8.54
N SER A 65 -8.25 18.15 9.85
CA SER A 65 -7.76 19.36 10.54
C SER A 65 -6.27 19.32 10.87
N TRP A 66 -5.57 18.23 10.52
CA TRP A 66 -4.18 17.99 10.95
C TRP A 66 -3.15 18.35 9.88
N VAL A 67 -3.51 18.21 8.60
CA VAL A 67 -2.63 18.44 7.45
C VAL A 67 -3.41 19.20 6.38
N ASP A 68 -2.79 20.26 5.84
CA ASP A 68 -3.24 20.97 4.64
C ASP A 68 -2.43 20.49 3.41
N PRO A 69 -3.00 19.56 2.59
CA PRO A 69 -2.35 19.05 1.38
C PRO A 69 -2.44 20.03 0.20
N THR A 70 -2.83 21.29 0.42
CA THR A 70 -3.00 22.28 -0.65
C THR A 70 -1.95 23.39 -0.61
N THR A 71 -0.97 23.31 0.29
CA THR A 71 0.02 24.36 0.52
C THR A 71 0.99 24.56 -0.65
N THR A 72 1.34 23.50 -1.38
CA THR A 72 2.23 23.58 -2.56
C THR A 72 1.56 23.09 -3.84
N GLN A 73 2.11 23.47 -5.00
CA GLN A 73 1.61 22.98 -6.27
C GLN A 73 1.77 21.46 -6.41
N LYS A 74 2.90 20.91 -5.95
CA LYS A 74 3.12 19.46 -5.98
C LYS A 74 2.12 18.70 -5.12
N ASP A 75 1.77 19.24 -3.96
CA ASP A 75 0.77 18.63 -3.08
C ASP A 75 -0.63 18.65 -3.72
N ARG A 76 -1.01 19.77 -4.35
CA ARG A 76 -2.26 19.87 -5.13
C ARG A 76 -2.29 18.92 -6.32
N ASP A 77 -1.18 18.77 -7.03
CA ASP A 77 -1.07 17.84 -8.14
C ASP A 77 -1.20 16.39 -7.66
N MET A 78 -0.62 16.06 -6.50
CA MET A 78 -0.75 14.73 -5.91
C MET A 78 -2.16 14.46 -5.40
N GLN A 79 -2.76 15.45 -4.74
CA GLN A 79 -4.17 15.45 -4.30
C GLN A 79 -5.09 15.12 -5.46
N LYS A 80 -4.96 15.85 -6.57
CA LYS A 80 -5.78 15.62 -7.77
C LYS A 80 -5.65 14.18 -8.27
N GLN A 81 -4.42 13.67 -8.39
CA GLN A 81 -4.20 12.32 -8.90
C GLN A 81 -4.76 11.22 -7.99
N LEU A 82 -4.63 11.35 -6.68
CA LEU A 82 -5.17 10.38 -5.73
C LEU A 82 -6.71 10.43 -5.67
N ILE A 83 -7.32 11.61 -5.70
CA ILE A 83 -8.78 11.76 -5.76
C ILE A 83 -9.32 11.14 -7.05
N ASP A 84 -8.76 11.49 -8.21
CA ASP A 84 -9.21 10.97 -9.50
C ASP A 84 -9.12 9.43 -9.52
N PHE A 85 -8.02 8.87 -9.02
CA PHE A 85 -7.83 7.42 -8.90
C PHE A 85 -8.85 6.77 -7.96
N TRP A 86 -8.99 7.27 -6.72
CA TRP A 86 -9.87 6.67 -5.72
C TRP A 86 -11.32 6.69 -6.16
N VAL A 87 -11.78 7.82 -6.74
CA VAL A 87 -13.13 7.96 -7.27
C VAL A 87 -13.35 6.98 -8.41
N LEU A 88 -12.46 6.97 -9.41
CA LEU A 88 -12.61 6.11 -10.58
C LEU A 88 -12.60 4.62 -10.21
N PHE A 89 -11.74 4.22 -9.27
CA PHE A 89 -11.72 2.84 -8.78
C PHE A 89 -13.02 2.49 -8.04
N ALA A 90 -13.53 3.39 -7.21
CA ALA A 90 -14.76 3.15 -6.45
C ALA A 90 -16.01 3.10 -7.34
N THR A 91 -16.10 3.92 -8.39
CA THR A 91 -17.27 4.01 -9.25
C THR A 91 -17.25 3.03 -10.41
N GLU A 92 -16.08 2.76 -10.99
CA GLU A 92 -15.93 1.98 -12.23
C GLU A 92 -15.06 0.73 -12.07
N GLY A 93 -14.37 0.56 -10.94
CA GLY A 93 -13.42 -0.54 -10.75
C GLY A 93 -12.15 -0.42 -11.59
N ILE A 94 -11.84 0.78 -12.09
CA ILE A 94 -10.68 1.06 -12.96
C ILE A 94 -9.55 1.68 -12.11
N PRO A 95 -8.41 0.99 -11.93
CA PRO A 95 -7.27 1.50 -11.17
C PRO A 95 -6.35 2.30 -12.06
N LYS A 96 -6.83 3.43 -12.56
CA LYS A 96 -6.04 4.34 -13.40
C LYS A 96 -5.55 5.52 -12.57
N ILE A 97 -4.25 5.78 -12.66
CA ILE A 97 -3.61 6.95 -12.09
C ILE A 97 -2.51 7.43 -13.03
N ALA A 98 -2.47 8.74 -13.27
CA ALA A 98 -1.61 9.36 -14.27
C ALA A 98 -1.70 8.63 -15.64
N ASN A 99 -0.56 8.42 -16.30
CA ASN A 99 -0.41 7.71 -17.57
C ASN A 99 0.29 6.35 -17.41
N VAL A 100 0.19 5.72 -16.23
CA VAL A 100 0.87 4.46 -15.93
C VAL A 100 -0.10 3.29 -16.12
N GLU A 101 0.36 2.25 -16.81
CA GLU A 101 -0.35 0.97 -16.82
C GLU A 101 -0.14 0.24 -15.48
N TRP A 102 -1.15 0.28 -14.62
CA TRP A 102 -1.09 -0.39 -13.32
C TRP A 102 -1.37 -1.89 -13.45
N GLN A 103 -0.29 -2.67 -13.38
CA GLN A 103 -0.36 -4.11 -13.52
C GLN A 103 -1.05 -4.76 -12.31
N LYS A 104 -1.91 -5.74 -12.61
CA LYS A 104 -2.57 -6.60 -11.62
C LYS A 104 -1.52 -7.41 -10.86
N LEU A 105 -1.75 -7.63 -9.57
CA LEU A 105 -0.89 -8.45 -8.72
C LEU A 105 -0.91 -9.91 -9.20
N ASN A 106 0.27 -10.47 -9.48
CA ASN A 106 0.44 -11.89 -9.76
C ASN A 106 0.87 -12.62 -8.47
N PRO A 107 0.02 -13.48 -7.89
CA PRO A 107 0.31 -14.11 -6.60
C PRO A 107 1.51 -15.08 -6.65
N SER A 108 1.87 -15.58 -7.83
CA SER A 108 2.92 -16.59 -8.03
C SER A 108 4.31 -16.01 -8.28
N LYS A 109 4.45 -14.70 -8.54
CA LYS A 109 5.76 -14.07 -8.74
C LYS A 109 6.52 -13.95 -7.42
N LYS A 110 7.84 -14.22 -7.43
CA LYS A 110 8.72 -14.03 -6.26
C LYS A 110 8.69 -12.58 -5.79
N GLU A 111 8.90 -11.64 -6.71
CA GLU A 111 8.84 -10.21 -6.44
C GLU A 111 7.40 -9.74 -6.34
N LEU A 112 7.11 -8.93 -5.32
CA LEU A 112 5.86 -8.18 -5.28
C LEU A 112 5.98 -7.03 -6.27
N HIS A 113 5.11 -6.99 -7.27
CA HIS A 113 5.00 -5.83 -8.17
C HIS A 113 3.94 -4.90 -7.62
N TYR A 114 4.24 -3.61 -7.56
CA TYR A 114 3.37 -2.58 -7.02
C TYR A 114 3.52 -1.28 -7.80
N LEU A 115 2.51 -0.43 -7.73
CA LEU A 115 2.63 0.94 -8.21
C LEU A 115 3.34 1.77 -7.13
N HIS A 116 4.52 2.29 -7.45
CA HIS A 116 5.23 3.20 -6.57
C HIS A 116 4.79 4.64 -6.84
N ILE A 117 4.20 5.28 -5.83
CA ILE A 117 3.77 6.67 -5.87
C ILE A 117 4.75 7.49 -5.02
N ALA A 118 5.83 7.98 -5.64
CA ALA A 118 6.89 8.77 -4.99
C ALA A 118 6.72 10.28 -5.19
N GLY A 119 5.72 10.69 -5.97
CA GLY A 119 5.32 12.07 -6.20
C GLY A 119 4.42 12.19 -7.44
N PRO A 120 3.86 13.38 -7.70
CA PRO A 120 2.94 13.60 -8.82
C PRO A 120 3.58 13.39 -10.20
N ASP A 121 4.90 13.53 -10.29
CA ASP A 121 5.72 13.32 -11.49
C ASP A 121 6.51 12.02 -11.47
N ARG A 122 6.42 11.24 -10.37
CA ARG A 122 7.20 10.03 -10.12
C ARG A 122 6.27 8.91 -9.69
N ILE A 123 5.54 8.39 -10.67
CA ILE A 123 4.66 7.24 -10.53
C ILE A 123 5.07 6.21 -11.57
N ASN A 124 5.39 5.01 -11.13
CA ASN A 124 5.78 3.91 -12.01
C ASN A 124 5.48 2.56 -11.35
N MET A 125 5.43 1.51 -12.17
CA MET A 125 5.51 0.15 -11.65
C MET A 125 6.92 -0.08 -11.10
N ASP A 126 6.99 -0.72 -9.94
CA ASP A 126 8.23 -1.19 -9.32
C ASP A 126 8.00 -2.57 -8.71
N SER A 127 9.06 -3.20 -8.22
CA SER A 127 8.98 -4.52 -7.59
C SER A 127 10.03 -4.73 -6.51
N ASN A 128 9.71 -5.58 -5.53
CA ASN A 128 10.67 -5.95 -4.49
C ASN A 128 10.44 -7.40 -4.03
N ALA A 129 11.52 -8.19 -3.99
CA ALA A 129 11.50 -9.58 -3.52
C ALA A 129 11.32 -9.71 -2.00
N ASN A 130 11.76 -8.71 -1.22
CA ASN A 130 11.79 -8.70 0.24
C ASN A 130 11.17 -7.40 0.79
N LEU A 131 10.03 -6.96 0.22
CA LEU A 131 9.34 -5.76 0.70
C LEU A 131 9.00 -5.90 2.19
N GLY A 132 9.36 -4.89 2.99
CA GLY A 132 9.15 -4.90 4.44
C GLY A 132 9.95 -5.97 5.16
N GLU A 133 11.13 -6.36 4.65
CA GLU A 133 12.00 -7.36 5.29
C GLU A 133 11.28 -8.68 5.63
N LYS A 134 10.33 -9.09 4.80
CA LYS A 134 9.48 -10.26 5.08
C LYS A 134 10.27 -11.55 5.28
N GLU A 135 11.44 -11.71 4.65
CA GLU A 135 12.30 -12.88 4.85
C GLU A 135 12.77 -12.96 6.31
N PHE A 136 13.18 -11.82 6.88
CA PHE A 136 13.53 -11.73 8.29
C PHE A 136 12.32 -12.02 9.19
N TRP A 137 11.18 -11.36 8.98
CA TRP A 137 10.01 -11.55 9.84
C TRP A 137 9.44 -12.98 9.77
N ASN A 138 9.50 -13.63 8.60
CA ASN A 138 9.10 -15.03 8.44
C ASN A 138 10.09 -16.03 9.05
N SER A 139 11.34 -15.61 9.34
CA SER A 139 12.32 -16.45 10.03
C SER A 139 12.05 -16.58 11.53
N ILE A 140 11.24 -15.66 12.08
CA ILE A 140 10.88 -15.64 13.50
C ILE A 140 9.64 -16.50 13.73
N ASN A 141 9.73 -17.45 14.66
CA ASN A 141 8.61 -18.30 15.05
C ASN A 141 7.70 -17.60 16.08
N PHE A 142 6.93 -16.61 15.64
CA PHE A 142 6.00 -15.90 16.52
C PHE A 142 4.87 -16.81 17.01
N ASN A 143 4.49 -16.64 18.28
CA ASN A 143 3.29 -17.27 18.84
C ASN A 143 2.04 -16.40 18.59
N GLU A 144 1.76 -16.13 17.32
CA GLU A 144 0.66 -15.27 16.88
C GLU A 144 0.08 -15.78 15.56
N ASN A 145 -1.20 -15.50 15.29
CA ASN A 145 -1.87 -15.88 14.04
C ASN A 145 -1.76 -17.39 13.70
N ILE A 146 -1.56 -18.25 14.71
CA ILE A 146 -1.47 -19.70 14.54
C ILE A 146 -2.87 -20.26 14.27
N LEU A 147 -3.05 -20.81 13.07
CA LEU A 147 -4.27 -21.54 12.72
C LEU A 147 -4.32 -22.86 13.52
N LYS A 148 -5.16 -22.90 14.56
CA LYS A 148 -5.29 -24.05 15.46
C LYS A 148 -5.94 -25.29 14.83
N HIS A 149 -6.51 -25.18 13.63
CA HIS A 149 -7.16 -26.28 12.93
C HIS A 149 -6.71 -26.41 11.48
N LYS A 150 -5.95 -27.48 11.18
CA LYS A 150 -5.94 -28.06 9.82
C LYS A 150 -7.20 -28.90 9.69
N THR A 151 -8.29 -28.32 9.20
CA THR A 151 -9.37 -29.16 8.66
C THR A 151 -8.74 -29.96 7.52
N ARG A 152 -8.69 -31.30 7.67
CA ARG A 152 -8.34 -32.21 6.57
C ARG A 152 -9.28 -31.87 5.40
N ILE A 153 -8.74 -31.31 4.33
CA ILE A 153 -9.42 -31.39 3.03
C ILE A 153 -9.25 -32.86 2.62
N ASN A 154 -10.31 -33.65 2.78
CA ASN A 154 -10.34 -35.02 2.28
C ASN A 154 -10.15 -34.97 0.76
N LYS A 155 -9.18 -35.74 0.29
CA LYS A 155 -8.71 -35.81 -1.09
C LYS A 155 -9.53 -36.82 -1.93
N GLU A 156 -10.80 -37.04 -1.60
CA GLU A 156 -11.59 -38.16 -2.14
C GLU A 156 -12.74 -37.79 -3.08
N GLU A 157 -12.84 -36.55 -3.57
CA GLU A 157 -13.76 -36.23 -4.68
C GLU A 157 -13.05 -35.43 -5.78
N LEU A 158 -12.13 -36.13 -6.47
CA LEU A 158 -11.70 -35.83 -7.84
C LEU A 158 -11.91 -37.08 -8.68
#